data_AF-A0A9P7J6V6-F1
#
_entry.id   AF-A0A9P7J6V6-F1
#
_cell.length_a   1.000
_cell.length_b   1.000
_cell.length_c   1.000
_cell.angle_alpha   90.00
_cell.angle_beta   90.00
_cell.angle_gamma   90.00
#
_symmetry.space_group_name_H-M   'P 1'
#
loop_
_entity.id
_entity.type
_entity.pdbx_description
1 polymer ?
#
loop_
_entity_poly.entity_id
_entity_poly.type
_entity_poly.pdbx_seq_one_letter_code
_entity_poly.pdbx_strand_id
1 'polypeptide(L)'
;MGSFIEFTGGYLMDPEAAEGCQHCPYKTADQYMHSKVDIKDSDHWRNLGIVFGFVAFNISTVFWSMRIRTVGVLASLRLEAKSRHVDCDSCIYTAYLLENVLT
;
A
#
# COMPACT_ATOMS: atom_id res chain seq x y z
N MET A 1 22.74 46.81 17.58
CA MET A 1 21.95 45.58 17.39
C MET A 1 22.76 44.40 16.81
N GLY A 2 24.10 44.42 16.86
CA GLY A 2 24.92 43.27 16.40
C GLY A 2 24.98 42.10 17.39
N SER A 3 24.83 42.39 18.70
CA SER A 3 25.02 41.39 19.77
C SER A 3 23.98 40.28 19.80
N PHE A 4 22.76 40.53 19.29
CA PHE A 4 21.71 39.52 19.26
C PHE A 4 22.00 38.44 18.21
N ILE A 5 22.45 38.84 17.02
CA ILE A 5 22.76 37.94 15.89
C ILE A 5 23.97 37.05 16.22
N GLU A 6 24.94 37.60 16.94
CA GLU A 6 26.11 36.86 17.41
C GLU A 6 25.75 35.78 18.43
N PHE A 7 24.69 36.01 19.24
CA PHE A 7 24.22 35.07 20.25
C PHE A 7 23.26 34.01 19.69
N THR A 8 22.31 34.39 18.83
CA THR A 8 21.32 33.46 18.27
C THR A 8 21.78 32.75 17.00
N GLY A 9 22.87 33.22 16.37
CA GLY A 9 23.26 32.79 15.03
C GLY A 9 22.25 33.24 13.96
N GLY A 10 22.54 32.97 12.69
CA GLY A 10 21.69 33.38 11.55
C GLY A 10 22.17 34.65 10.84
N TYR A 11 21.38 35.16 9.89
CA TYR A 11 21.75 36.34 9.09
C TYR A 11 20.56 37.31 8.93
N LEU A 12 20.87 38.57 8.64
CA LEU A 12 19.88 39.57 8.26
C LEU A 12 19.66 39.53 6.75
N MET A 13 18.39 39.62 6.34
CA MET A 13 18.04 39.79 4.92
C MET A 13 18.39 41.19 4.40
N ASP A 14 18.30 42.20 5.27
CA ASP A 14 18.64 43.58 4.95
C ASP A 14 19.40 44.23 6.13
N PRO A 15 20.69 44.57 5.96
CA PRO A 15 21.50 45.18 7.02
C PRO A 15 21.19 46.68 7.26
N GLU A 16 20.45 47.35 6.38
CA GLU A 16 20.11 48.79 6.49
C GLU A 16 18.67 49.05 6.97
N ALA A 17 17.83 48.02 7.06
CA ALA A 17 16.45 48.16 7.52
C ALA A 17 16.37 48.49 9.02
N ALA A 18 16.19 49.78 9.34
CA ALA A 18 16.03 50.28 10.71
C ALA A 18 14.64 49.98 11.31
N GLU A 19 13.62 49.82 10.47
CA GLU A 19 12.26 49.45 10.86
C GLU A 19 11.88 48.13 10.19
N GLY A 20 11.60 47.08 10.99
CA GLY A 20 11.22 45.76 10.48
C GLY A 20 12.38 44.79 10.24
N CYS A 21 13.30 44.64 11.20
CA CYS A 21 14.43 43.71 11.13
C CYS A 21 14.00 42.27 10.78
N GLN A 22 14.26 41.84 9.54
CA GLN A 22 13.98 40.50 9.03
C GLN A 22 15.19 39.59 9.33
N HIS A 23 15.08 38.80 10.39
CA HIS A 23 16.10 37.83 10.81
C HIS A 23 15.77 36.41 10.31
N CYS A 24 16.69 35.78 9.58
CA CYS A 24 16.56 34.38 9.17
C CYS A 24 17.56 33.49 9.92
N PRO A 25 17.07 32.52 10.73
CA PRO A 25 17.95 31.61 11.48
C PRO A 25 18.62 30.53 10.61
N TYR A 26 18.12 30.27 9.39
CA TYR A 26 18.63 29.22 8.49
C TYR A 26 18.82 29.76 7.08
N LYS A 27 19.97 29.45 6.46
CA LYS A 27 20.30 29.91 5.10
C LYS A 27 19.84 28.96 4.00
N THR A 28 19.74 27.67 4.31
CA THR A 28 19.32 26.63 3.37
C THR A 28 18.38 25.65 4.04
N ALA A 29 17.54 25.00 3.24
CA ALA A 29 16.66 23.94 3.71
C ALA A 29 17.45 22.82 4.42
N ASP A 30 18.66 22.51 3.94
CA ASP A 30 19.55 21.53 4.55
C ASP A 30 19.96 21.90 5.98
N GLN A 31 20.21 23.19 6.27
CA GLN A 31 20.55 23.63 7.64
C GLN A 31 19.35 23.56 8.58
N TYR A 32 18.16 23.87 8.09
CA TYR A 32 16.92 23.69 8.87
C TYR A 32 16.69 22.20 9.16
N MET A 33 16.85 21.36 8.14
CA MET A 33 16.70 19.91 8.28
C MET A 33 17.72 19.36 9.27
N HIS A 34 19.02 19.62 9.11
CA HIS A 34 20.06 19.12 10.04
C HIS A 34 19.90 19.59 11.50
N SER A 35 19.36 20.79 11.74
CA SER A 35 19.31 21.38 13.09
C SER A 35 18.00 21.12 13.82
N LYS A 36 16.89 20.93 13.10
CA LYS A 36 15.56 20.68 13.68
C LYS A 36 15.11 19.22 13.54
N VAL A 37 15.62 18.53 12.54
CA VAL A 37 15.25 17.14 12.22
C VAL A 37 16.54 16.34 12.34
N ASP A 38 16.68 15.54 13.39
CA ASP A 38 17.81 14.61 13.58
C ASP A 38 17.72 13.44 12.57
N ILE A 39 17.64 13.78 11.28
CA ILE A 39 17.64 12.86 10.17
C ILE A 39 19.10 12.74 9.75
N LYS A 40 19.75 11.72 10.31
CA LYS A 40 21.08 11.33 9.84
C LYS A 40 20.91 10.90 8.40
N ASP A 41 21.69 11.50 7.50
CA ASP A 41 21.65 11.19 6.06
C ASP A 41 21.84 9.69 5.77
N SER A 42 22.50 8.97 6.71
CA SER A 42 22.68 7.52 6.69
C SER A 42 21.40 6.69 6.79
N ASP A 43 20.31 7.23 7.34
CA ASP A 43 19.12 6.46 7.69
C ASP A 43 17.99 6.61 6.66
N HIS A 44 18.13 7.52 5.70
CA HIS A 44 17.15 7.74 4.63
C HIS A 44 16.88 6.46 3.83
N TRP A 45 17.93 5.76 3.41
CA TRP A 45 17.80 4.52 2.63
C TRP A 45 17.17 3.38 3.42
N ARG A 46 17.45 3.28 4.72
CA ARG A 46 16.84 2.25 5.58
C ARG A 46 15.35 2.50 5.78
N ASN A 47 14.96 3.74 6.04
CA ASN A 47 13.57 4.12 6.26
C ASN A 47 12.74 3.95 4.97
N LEU A 48 13.29 4.33 3.82
CA LEU A 48 12.67 4.09 2.51
C LEU A 48 12.49 2.60 2.22
N GLY A 49 13.50 1.77 2.55
CA GLY A 49 13.42 0.32 2.40
C GLY A 49 12.31 -0.32 3.24
N ILE A 50 12.11 0.14 4.48
CA ILE A 50 11.05 -0.38 5.36
C ILE A 50 9.66 -0.05 4.80
N VAL A 51 9.45 1.18 4.33
CA VAL A 51 8.16 1.59 3.71
C VAL A 51 7.89 0.77 2.45
N PHE A 52 8.89 0.60 1.60
CA PHE A 52 8.76 -0.19 0.37
C PHE A 52 8.46 -1.67 0.67
N GLY A 53 9.14 -2.24 1.67
CA GLY A 53 8.88 -3.59 2.15
C GLY A 53 7.46 -3.78 2.67
N PHE A 54 6.93 -2.81 3.44
CA PHE A 54 5.55 -2.83 3.91
C PHE A 54 4.55 -2.80 2.75
N VAL A 55 4.74 -1.92 1.76
CA VAL A 55 3.88 -1.85 0.57
C VAL A 55 3.89 -3.17 -0.22
N ALA A 56 5.06 -3.75 -0.47
CA ALA A 56 5.20 -5.01 -1.18
C ALA A 56 4.51 -6.18 -0.45
N PHE A 57 4.65 -6.26 0.88
CA PHE A 57 3.97 -7.26 1.71
C PHE A 57 2.45 -7.13 1.68
N ASN A 58 1.92 -5.91 1.71
CA ASN A 58 0.48 -5.68 1.63
C ASN A 58 -0.07 -6.08 0.26
N ILE A 59 0.61 -5.71 -0.83
CA ILE A 59 0.21 -6.08 -2.20
C ILE A 59 0.22 -7.60 -2.37
N SER A 60 1.28 -8.28 -1.89
CA SER A 60 1.37 -9.74 -1.98
C SER A 60 0.26 -10.43 -1.20
N THR A 61 -0.07 -9.94 0.00
CA THR A 61 -1.15 -10.47 0.84
C THR A 61 -2.52 -10.32 0.16
N VAL A 62 -2.81 -9.13 -0.41
CA VAL A 62 -4.05 -8.89 -1.14
C VAL A 62 -4.14 -9.80 -2.37
N PHE A 63 -3.08 -9.85 -3.19
CA PHE A 63 -3.06 -10.68 -4.39
C PHE A 63 -3.23 -12.17 -4.08
N TRP A 64 -2.53 -12.66 -3.05
CA TRP A 64 -2.63 -14.04 -2.57
C TRP A 64 -4.04 -14.36 -2.07
N SER A 65 -4.63 -13.47 -1.26
CA SER A 65 -5.99 -13.65 -0.75
C SER A 65 -7.04 -13.63 -1.86
N MET A 66 -6.88 -12.78 -2.90
CA MET A 66 -7.76 -12.75 -4.06
C MET A 66 -7.63 -14.04 -4.88
N ARG A 67 -6.42 -14.56 -5.07
CA ARG A 67 -6.21 -15.84 -5.76
C ARG A 67 -6.90 -17.00 -5.03
N ILE A 68 -6.75 -17.09 -3.71
CA ILE A 68 -7.39 -18.14 -2.89
C ILE A 68 -8.92 -18.01 -2.89
N ARG A 69 -9.45 -16.79 -2.72
CA ARG A 69 -10.90 -16.56 -2.70
C ARG A 69 -11.52 -16.86 -4.07
N THR A 70 -10.87 -16.50 -5.17
CA THR A 70 -11.39 -16.78 -6.51
C THR A 70 -11.35 -18.27 -6.83
N VAL A 71 -10.28 -19.01 -6.51
CA VAL A 71 -10.26 -20.47 -6.74
C VAL A 71 -11.23 -21.21 -5.81
N GLY A 72 -11.39 -20.75 -4.57
CA GLY A 72 -12.36 -21.31 -3.62
C GLY A 72 -13.80 -21.07 -4.06
N VAL A 73 -14.16 -19.83 -4.39
CA VAL A 73 -15.50 -19.46 -4.88
C VAL A 73 -15.80 -20.13 -6.22
N LEU A 74 -14.84 -20.15 -7.16
CA LEU A 74 -15.01 -20.84 -8.44
C LEU A 74 -15.13 -22.36 -8.27
N ALA A 75 -14.39 -22.96 -7.33
CA ALA A 75 -14.54 -24.38 -7.01
C ALA A 75 -15.94 -24.66 -6.43
N SER A 76 -16.43 -23.84 -5.50
CA SER A 76 -17.78 -23.96 -4.94
C SER A 76 -18.86 -23.85 -6.04
N LEU A 77 -18.77 -22.84 -6.91
CA LEU A 77 -19.69 -22.66 -8.03
C LEU A 77 -19.59 -23.78 -9.07
N ARG A 78 -18.38 -24.33 -9.29
CA ARG A 78 -18.15 -25.45 -10.22
C ARG A 78 -18.72 -26.76 -9.69
N LEU A 79 -18.76 -26.97 -8.38
CA LEU A 79 -19.42 -28.12 -7.77
C LEU A 79 -20.95 -28.02 -7.94
N GLU A 80 -21.53 -26.84 -7.73
CA GLU A 80 -22.96 -26.60 -7.99
C GLU A 80 -23.31 -26.74 -9.48
N ALA A 81 -22.43 -26.32 -10.39
CA ALA A 81 -22.62 -26.48 -11.84
C ALA A 81 -22.46 -27.94 -12.31
N LYS A 82 -21.57 -28.72 -11.69
CA LYS A 82 -21.41 -30.16 -11.98
C LYS A 82 -22.64 -30.97 -11.54
N SER A 83 -23.26 -30.61 -10.41
CA SER A 83 -24.47 -31.27 -9.91
C SER A 83 -25.65 -31.18 -10.89
N ARG A 84 -25.85 -30.05 -11.56
CA ARG A 84 -26.97 -29.83 -12.48
C ARG A 84 -26.87 -30.56 -13.82
N HIS A 85 -25.71 -31.17 -14.12
CA HIS A 85 -25.47 -31.87 -15.39
C HIS A 85 -25.57 -33.41 -15.27
N VAL A 86 -25.68 -33.96 -14.05
CA VAL A 86 -25.79 -35.41 -13.78
C VAL A 86 -27.24 -35.90 -13.81
N ASP A 87 -28.24 -35.02 -13.96
CA ASP A 87 -29.65 -35.43 -13.99
C ASP A 87 -30.16 -35.85 -15.40
N CYS A 88 -29.41 -35.56 -16.48
CA CYS A 88 -29.90 -35.86 -17.84
C CYS A 88 -29.53 -37.27 -18.35
N ASP A 89 -28.40 -37.83 -17.92
CA ASP A 89 -27.98 -39.18 -18.34
C ASP A 89 -28.69 -40.30 -17.56
N SER A 90 -29.16 -40.04 -16.33
CA SER A 90 -29.86 -41.05 -15.52
C SER A 90 -31.34 -41.22 -15.92
N CYS A 91 -32.02 -40.14 -16.34
CA CYS A 91 -33.43 -40.20 -16.78
C CYS A 91 -33.64 -40.99 -18.09
N ILE A 92 -32.68 -40.94 -19.02
CA ILE A 92 -32.79 -41.68 -20.29
C ILE A 92 -32.67 -43.19 -20.04
N TYR A 93 -31.70 -43.62 -19.23
CA TYR A 93 -31.51 -45.04 -18.91
C TYR A 93 -32.68 -45.64 -18.12
N THR A 94 -33.25 -44.87 -17.19
CA THR A 94 -34.42 -45.32 -16.41
C THR A 94 -35.70 -45.41 -17.25
N ALA A 95 -35.90 -44.50 -18.21
CA ALA A 95 -37.02 -44.60 -19.15
C ALA A 95 -36.91 -45.82 -20.07
N TYR A 96 -35.72 -46.08 -20.63
CA TYR A 96 -35.49 -47.22 -21.52
C TYR A 96 -35.66 -48.58 -20.80
N LEU A 97 -35.27 -48.67 -19.52
CA LEU A 97 -35.48 -49.87 -18.71
C LEU A 97 -36.96 -50.11 -18.38
N LEU A 98 -37.75 -49.04 -18.19
CA LEU A 98 -39.17 -49.16 -17.87
C LEU A 98 -40.00 -49.66 -19.06
N GLU A 99 -39.70 -49.20 -20.27
CA GLU A 99 -40.38 -49.67 -21.49
C GLU A 99 -40.12 -51.16 -21.76
N ASN A 100 -38.89 -51.64 -21.58
CA ASN A 100 -38.55 -53.05 -21.83
C ASN A 100 -39.10 -54.02 -20.77
N VAL A 101 -39.39 -53.58 -19.54
CA VAL A 101 -39.98 -54.43 -18.49
C VAL A 101 -41.51 -54.55 -18.62
N LEU A 102 -42.17 -53.56 -19.22
CA LEU A 102 -43.62 -53.57 -19.42
C LEU A 102 -44.06 -54.26 -20.73
N THR A 103 -43.13 -54.81 -21.50
CA THR A 103 -43.41 -55.61 -22.71
C THR A 103 -43.05 -57.07 -22.46
#